data_AF-A0A926C8Z9-F1
#
_entry.id   AF-A0A926C8Z9-F1
#
_cell.length_a   1.000
_cell.length_b   1.000
_cell.length_c   1.000
_cell.angle_alpha   90.00
_cell.angle_beta   90.00
_cell.angle_gamma   90.00
#
_symmetry.space_group_name_H-M   'P 1'
#
loop_
_entity.id
_entity.type
_entity.pdbx_description
1 polymer ?
#
loop_
_entity_poly.entity_id
_entity_poly.type
_entity_poly.pdbx_seq_one_letter_code
_entity_poly.pdbx_strand_id
1 'polypeptide(L)'
;MENENEMTSEEAQRLVRYLQAELERQRAANAEMRKAVAELARAFQETLARANDAAEGGDIARVRQITYENRQAWQAYLHQIVQATTRKTDS
;
A
#
# COMPACT_ATOMS: atom_id res chain seq x y z
N MET A 1 -44.15 -17.77 -18.33
CA MET A 1 -42.72 -17.65 -18.02
C MET A 1 -42.59 -16.33 -17.30
N GLU A 2 -42.70 -16.37 -15.97
CA GLU A 2 -42.57 -15.18 -15.12
C GLU A 2 -41.10 -14.76 -15.08
N ASN A 3 -40.87 -13.45 -15.05
CA ASN A 3 -39.57 -12.83 -15.14
C ASN A 3 -38.63 -13.29 -14.00
N GLU A 4 -37.77 -14.26 -14.26
CA GLU A 4 -36.69 -14.69 -13.34
C GLU A 4 -35.58 -13.62 -13.14
N ASN A 5 -35.83 -12.36 -13.50
CA ASN A 5 -34.80 -11.31 -13.53
C ASN A 5 -35.23 -9.96 -12.90
N GLU A 6 -36.40 -9.88 -12.27
CA GLU A 6 -36.81 -8.67 -11.55
C GLU A 6 -36.36 -8.75 -10.09
N MET A 7 -35.16 -8.23 -9.83
CA MET A 7 -34.66 -8.02 -8.47
C MET A 7 -35.66 -7.15 -7.70
N THR A 8 -36.16 -7.67 -6.59
CA THR A 8 -37.19 -6.95 -5.83
C THR A 8 -36.63 -5.65 -5.26
N SER A 9 -37.49 -4.64 -5.04
CA SER A 9 -37.08 -3.32 -4.52
C SER A 9 -36.28 -3.43 -3.21
N GLU A 10 -36.63 -4.39 -2.34
CA GLU A 10 -35.87 -4.64 -1.12
C GLU A 10 -34.47 -5.25 -1.37
N GLU A 11 -34.34 -6.16 -2.33
CA GLU A 11 -33.05 -6.74 -2.71
C GLU A 11 -32.14 -5.68 -3.33
N ALA A 12 -32.69 -4.81 -4.17
CA ALA A 12 -31.98 -3.67 -4.73
C ALA A 12 -31.46 -2.74 -3.61
N GLN A 13 -32.29 -2.44 -2.61
CA GLN A 13 -31.86 -1.62 -1.46
C GLN A 13 -30.80 -2.30 -0.58
N ARG A 14 -30.90 -3.62 -0.37
CA ARG A 14 -29.88 -4.40 0.35
C ARG A 14 -28.55 -4.39 -0.40
N LEU A 15 -28.59 -4.57 -1.72
CA LEU A 15 -27.41 -4.53 -2.57
C LEU A 15 -26.75 -3.14 -2.58
N VAL A 16 -27.53 -2.07 -2.67
CA VAL A 16 -27.00 -0.69 -2.62
C VAL A 16 -26.28 -0.43 -1.30
N ARG A 17 -26.87 -0.81 -0.16
CA ARG A 17 -26.22 -0.65 1.16
C ARG A 17 -24.92 -1.44 1.25
N TYR A 18 -24.91 -2.66 0.72
CA TYR A 18 -23.71 -3.49 0.68
C TYR A 18 -22.60 -2.85 -0.17
N LEU A 19 -22.94 -2.38 -1.38
CA LEU A 19 -21.97 -1.74 -2.29
C LEU A 19 -21.44 -0.41 -1.75
N GLN A 20 -22.26 0.36 -1.04
CA GLN A 20 -21.82 1.58 -0.37
C GLN A 20 -20.85 1.28 0.78
N ALA A 21 -21.18 0.30 1.63
CA ALA A 21 -20.28 -0.13 2.70
C ALA A 21 -18.97 -0.71 2.14
N GLU A 22 -19.03 -1.44 1.03
CA GLU A 22 -17.85 -1.96 0.35
C GLU A 22 -17.00 -0.83 -0.26
N LEU A 23 -17.63 0.17 -0.89
CA LEU A 23 -16.93 1.34 -1.41
C LEU A 23 -16.22 2.13 -0.31
N GLU A 24 -16.85 2.29 0.86
CA GLU A 24 -16.23 2.93 2.02
C GLU A 24 -15.05 2.11 2.55
N ARG A 25 -15.19 0.79 2.67
CA ARG A 25 -14.09 -0.12 3.03
C ARG A 25 -12.92 0.00 2.04
N GLN A 26 -13.21 0.05 0.74
CA GLN A 26 -12.18 0.21 -0.29
C GLN A 26 -11.50 1.58 -0.25
N ARG A 27 -12.24 2.66 0.04
CA ARG A 27 -11.68 4.00 0.22
C ARG A 27 -10.75 4.07 1.43
N ALA A 28 -11.15 3.50 2.57
CA ALA A 28 -10.34 3.45 3.77
C ALA A 28 -9.02 2.71 3.53
N ALA A 29 -9.09 1.51 2.94
CA ALA A 29 -7.90 0.73 2.60
C ALA A 29 -6.97 1.45 1.60
N ASN A 30 -7.53 2.17 0.62
CA ASN A 30 -6.73 2.98 -0.29
C ASN A 30 -6.02 4.14 0.41
N ALA A 31 -6.65 4.76 1.42
CA ALA A 31 -6.01 5.82 2.21
C ALA A 31 -4.84 5.29 3.04
N GLU A 32 -4.99 4.12 3.66
CA GLU A 32 -3.92 3.44 4.40
C GLU A 32 -2.75 3.05 3.50
N MET A 33 -3.02 2.48 2.32
CA MET A 33 -1.99 2.16 1.33
C MET A 33 -1.20 3.42 0.91
N ARG A 34 -1.91 4.52 0.61
CA ARG A 34 -1.27 5.79 0.24
C ARG A 34 -0.40 6.34 1.37
N LYS A 35 -0.84 6.21 2.63
CA LYS A 35 -0.06 6.62 3.79
C LYS A 35 1.21 5.78 3.94
N ALA A 36 1.10 4.46 3.84
CA ALA A 36 2.25 3.55 3.90
C ALA A 36 3.28 3.84 2.79
N VAL A 37 2.81 4.11 1.57
CA VAL A 37 3.68 4.51 0.45
C VAL A 37 4.35 5.86 0.70
N ALA A 38 3.65 6.83 1.28
CA ALA A 38 4.23 8.13 1.62
C ALA A 38 5.31 8.02 2.71
N GLU A 39 5.08 7.19 3.73
CA GLU A 39 6.07 6.89 4.78
C GLU A 39 7.31 6.20 4.19
N LEU A 40 7.12 5.25 3.27
CA LEU A 40 8.21 4.59 2.55
C LEU A 40 9.03 5.58 1.72
N ALA A 41 8.36 6.46 0.96
CA ALA A 41 9.03 7.48 0.16
C ALA A 41 9.86 8.43 1.03
N ARG A 42 9.34 8.80 2.20
CA ARG A 42 10.05 9.63 3.18
C ARG A 42 11.31 8.93 3.72
N ALA A 43 11.17 7.68 4.18
CA ALA A 43 12.31 6.91 4.70
C ALA A 43 13.41 6.74 3.63
N PHE A 44 13.02 6.60 2.36
CA PHE A 44 13.97 6.55 1.25
C PHE A 44 14.69 7.86 1.00
N GLN A 45 13.99 8.99 1.03
CA GLN A 45 14.61 10.31 0.87
C GLN A 45 15.61 10.59 2.00
N GLU A 46 15.26 10.25 3.24
CA GLU A 46 16.14 10.42 4.40
C GLU A 46 17.40 9.55 4.30
N THR A 47 17.27 8.31 3.81
CA THR A 47 18.42 7.43 3.60
C THR A 47 19.29 7.85 2.41
N LEU A 48 18.70 8.41 1.34
CA LEU A 48 19.45 9.02 0.24
C LEU A 48 20.25 10.24 0.71
N ALA A 49 19.65 11.12 1.53
CA ALA A 49 20.35 12.27 2.09
C ALA A 49 21.59 11.83 2.90
N ARG A 50 21.42 10.84 3.79
CA ARG A 50 22.54 10.29 4.57
C ARG A 50 23.64 9.66 3.71
N ALA A 51 23.26 9.02 2.60
CA ALA A 51 24.24 8.46 1.66
C ALA A 51 24.98 9.58 0.91
N ASN A 52 24.28 10.65 0.52
CA ASN A 52 24.90 11.83 -0.10
C ASN A 52 25.90 12.49 0.86
N ASP A 53 25.52 12.73 2.10
CA ASP A 53 26.40 13.33 3.11
C ASP A 53 27.67 12.48 3.32
N ALA A 54 27.53 11.16 3.35
CA ALA A 54 28.67 10.25 3.45
C ALA A 54 29.57 10.29 2.20
N ALA A 55 28.98 10.46 1.01
CA ALA A 55 29.71 10.59 -0.24
C ALA A 55 30.48 11.91 -0.30
N GLU A 56 29.88 13.03 0.13
CA GLU A 56 30.54 14.33 0.25
C GLU A 56 31.72 14.29 1.23
N GLY A 57 31.59 13.52 2.31
CA GLY A 57 32.67 13.24 3.25
C GLY A 57 33.74 12.25 2.75
N GLY A 58 33.57 11.66 1.56
CA GLY A 58 34.48 10.67 0.98
C GLY A 58 34.40 9.26 1.60
N ASP A 59 33.41 8.99 2.45
CA ASP A 59 33.25 7.70 3.12
C ASP A 59 32.44 6.70 2.27
N ILE A 60 33.11 6.14 1.27
CA ILE A 60 32.52 5.16 0.35
C ILE A 60 32.10 3.86 1.06
N ALA A 61 32.74 3.51 2.19
CA ALA A 61 32.32 2.35 2.98
C ALA A 61 30.94 2.59 3.59
N ARG A 62 30.72 3.79 4.15
CA ARG A 62 29.44 4.19 4.72
C ARG A 62 28.34 4.33 3.67
N VAL A 63 28.64 4.87 2.49
CA VAL A 63 27.69 4.91 1.35
C VAL A 63 27.21 3.51 0.99
N ARG A 64 28.14 2.54 0.87
CA ARG A 64 27.81 1.15 0.55
C ARG A 64 26.94 0.53 1.64
N GLN A 65 27.30 0.73 2.91
CA GLN A 65 26.53 0.23 4.03
C GLN A 65 25.09 0.77 4.00
N ILE A 66 24.92 2.09 3.88
CA ILE A 66 23.59 2.73 3.84
C ILE A 66 22.78 2.19 2.66
N THR A 67 23.41 2.01 1.50
CA THR A 67 22.74 1.45 0.31
C THR A 67 22.24 0.03 0.55
N TYR A 68 23.03 -0.82 1.21
CA TYR A 68 22.60 -2.20 1.53
C TYR A 68 21.47 -2.25 2.55
N GLU A 69 21.56 -1.45 3.62
CA GLU A 69 20.51 -1.32 4.63
C GLU A 69 19.20 -0.86 4.00
N ASN A 70 19.27 0.17 3.14
CA ASN A 70 18.13 0.70 2.41
C ASN A 70 17.49 -0.37 1.52
N ARG A 71 18.28 -1.11 0.74
CA ARG A 71 17.79 -2.20 -0.11
C ARG A 71 17.03 -3.27 0.68
N GLN A 72 17.54 -3.68 1.85
CA GLN A 72 16.88 -4.68 2.69
C GLN A 72 15.54 -4.16 3.23
N ALA A 73 15.52 -2.92 3.72
CA ALA A 73 14.29 -2.27 4.19
C ALA A 73 13.24 -2.18 3.06
N TRP A 74 13.65 -1.78 1.85
CA TRP A 74 12.76 -1.76 0.68
C TRP A 74 12.17 -3.11 0.34
N GLN A 75 12.98 -4.18 0.35
CA GLN A 75 12.48 -5.52 0.08
C GLN A 75 11.46 -5.96 1.14
N ALA A 76 11.71 -5.67 2.41
CA ALA A 76 10.76 -5.97 3.49
C ALA A 76 9.45 -5.20 3.32
N TYR A 77 9.51 -3.91 2.99
CA TYR A 77 8.31 -3.09 2.78
C TYR A 77 7.51 -3.51 1.55
N LEU A 78 8.18 -3.80 0.42
CA LEU A 78 7.49 -4.31 -0.77
C LEU A 78 6.80 -5.64 -0.47
N HIS A 79 7.43 -6.51 0.31
CA HIS A 79 6.82 -7.77 0.73
C HIS A 79 5.56 -7.53 1.58
N GLN A 80 5.58 -6.59 2.52
CA GLN A 80 4.42 -6.22 3.33
C GLN A 80 3.27 -5.65 2.48
N ILE A 81 3.57 -4.78 1.51
CA ILE A 81 2.57 -4.22 0.59
C ILE A 81 1.93 -5.33 -0.24
N VAL A 82 2.75 -6.23 -0.83
CA VAL A 82 2.24 -7.36 -1.61
C VAL A 82 1.36 -8.26 -0.75
N GLN A 83 1.80 -8.64 0.46
CA GLN A 83 1.00 -9.45 1.38
C GLN A 83 -0.33 -8.79 1.75
N ALA A 84 -0.33 -7.49 2.04
CA ALA A 84 -1.55 -6.74 2.36
C ALA A 84 -2.52 -6.68 1.17
N THR A 85 -1.99 -6.64 -0.05
CA THR A 85 -2.78 -6.59 -1.28
C THR A 85 -3.33 -7.98 -1.64
N THR A 86 -2.53 -9.04 -1.52
CA THR A 86 -2.95 -10.43 -1.81
C THR A 86 -3.99 -10.94 -0.82
N ARG A 87 -3.83 -10.66 0.49
CA ARG A 87 -4.80 -11.08 1.51
C ARG A 87 -6.20 -10.51 1.26
N LYS A 88 -6.29 -9.37 0.59
CA LYS A 88 -7.54 -8.69 0.24
C LYS A 88 -8.24 -9.29 -0.99
N THR A 89 -7.53 -10.06 -1.80
CA THR A 89 -8.10 -10.74 -2.99
C THR A 89 -8.71 -12.10 -2.61
N ASP A 90 -8.22 -12.71 -1.53
CA ASP A 90 -8.64 -14.05 -1.07
C ASP A 90 -9.71 -14.03 0.07
N SER A 91 -10.11 -12.84 0.54
CA SER A 91 -11.18 -12.64 1.55
C SER A 91 -12.40 -11.98 0.93
#